data_AF-A0A6A6J2R8-F1
#
_entry.id   AF-A0A6A6J2R8-F1
#
_cell.length_a   1.000
_cell.length_b   1.000
_cell.length_c   1.000
_cell.angle_alpha   90.00
_cell.angle_beta   90.00
_cell.angle_gamma   90.00
#
_symmetry.space_group_name_H-M   'P 1'
#
loop_
_entity.id
_entity.type
_entity.pdbx_description
1 polymer ?
#
loop_
_entity_poly.entity_id
_entity_poly.type
_entity_poly.pdbx_seq_one_letter_code
_entity_poly.pdbx_strand_id
1 'polypeptide(L)'
;MRLWLYRDVHFPNATLEDESFMKKHLDHCIEVLRISSMCNVDLGFYTFFWGPKESVKPQSRSTSPRKCVDWERFEVWSMARKVALHPMLLRPTDEVGDLSHNLV
;
A
#
# COMPACT_ATOMS: atom_id res chain seq x y z
N MET A 1 -18.87 13.28 -0.32
CA MET A 1 -17.40 13.38 -0.30
C MET A 1 -16.80 13.42 -1.71
N ARG A 2 -16.73 12.33 -2.47
CA ARG A 2 -16.15 12.32 -3.84
C ARG A 2 -16.73 13.38 -4.78
N LEU A 3 -18.06 13.51 -4.84
CA LEU A 3 -18.73 14.49 -5.71
C LEU A 3 -18.40 15.95 -5.35
N TRP A 4 -18.01 16.20 -4.10
CA TRP A 4 -17.61 17.54 -3.64
C TRP A 4 -16.28 18.01 -4.24
N LEU A 5 -15.47 17.09 -4.80
CA LEU A 5 -14.30 17.45 -5.60
C LEU A 5 -14.66 18.21 -6.88
N TYR A 6 -15.88 18.00 -7.40
CA TYR A 6 -16.44 18.69 -8.56
C TYR A 6 -17.70 19.44 -8.14
N ARG A 7 -17.55 20.27 -7.09
CA ARG A 7 -18.65 21.01 -6.46
C ARG A 7 -19.39 21.89 -7.45
N ASP A 8 -18.66 22.57 -8.33
CA ASP A 8 -19.19 23.42 -9.39
C ASP A 8 -20.20 22.69 -10.30
N VAL A 9 -19.98 21.40 -10.57
CA VAL A 9 -20.87 20.58 -11.41
C VAL A 9 -22.02 19.98 -10.61
N HIS A 10 -21.73 19.45 -9.42
CA HIS A 10 -22.70 18.64 -8.67
C HIS A 10 -23.48 19.42 -7.59
N PHE A 11 -22.96 20.55 -7.14
CA PHE A 11 -23.53 21.38 -6.07
C PHE A 11 -23.39 22.88 -6.41
N PRO A 12 -23.89 23.36 -7.56
CA PRO A 12 -23.72 24.75 -7.99
C PRO A 12 -24.37 25.77 -7.04
N ASN A 13 -25.39 25.35 -6.29
CA ASN A 13 -26.13 26.19 -5.34
C ASN A 13 -25.75 25.91 -3.88
N ALA A 14 -24.56 25.36 -3.63
CA ALA A 14 -24.09 25.11 -2.27
C ALA A 14 -24.02 26.41 -1.46
N THR A 15 -24.55 26.38 -0.25
CA THR A 15 -24.50 27.50 0.70
C THR A 15 -23.16 27.55 1.43
N LEU A 16 -22.90 28.67 2.13
CA LEU A 16 -21.74 28.77 3.02
C LEU A 16 -21.76 27.74 4.16
N GLU A 17 -22.96 27.35 4.61
CA GLU A 17 -23.13 26.30 5.61
C GLU A 17 -22.74 24.93 5.05
N ASP A 18 -23.18 24.61 3.83
CA ASP A 18 -22.78 23.39 3.12
C ASP A 18 -21.26 23.32 2.95
N GLU A 19 -20.62 24.44 2.59
CA GLU A 19 -19.16 24.51 2.49
C GLU A 19 -18.46 24.24 3.82
N SER A 20 -18.95 24.85 4.90
CA SER A 20 -18.40 24.67 6.25
C SER A 20 -18.54 23.21 6.71
N PHE A 21 -19.72 22.62 6.52
CA PHE A 21 -19.98 21.22 6.82
C PHE A 21 -19.05 20.30 6.01
N MET A 22 -18.98 20.50 4.71
CA MET A 22 -18.19 19.64 3.83
C MET A 22 -16.69 19.76 4.08
N LYS A 23 -16.18 20.94 4.45
CA LYS A 23 -14.79 21.11 4.90
C LYS A 23 -14.50 20.28 6.15
N LYS A 24 -15.35 20.37 7.19
CA LYS A 24 -15.19 19.57 8.42
C LYS A 24 -15.29 18.07 8.15
N HIS A 25 -16.21 17.67 7.29
CA HIS A 25 -16.39 16.27 6.91
C HIS A 25 -15.15 15.74 6.16
N LEU A 26 -14.64 16.49 5.18
CA LEU A 26 -13.41 16.15 4.46
C LEU A 26 -12.21 16.02 5.39
N ASP A 27 -12.00 16.99 6.28
CA ASP A 27 -10.95 16.97 7.29
C ASP A 27 -11.00 15.71 8.16
N HIS A 28 -12.16 15.44 8.76
CA HIS A 28 -12.36 14.26 9.60
C HIS A 28 -12.10 12.94 8.84
N CYS A 29 -12.63 12.76 7.64
CA CYS A 29 -12.43 11.50 6.92
C CYS A 29 -11.00 11.33 6.42
N ILE A 30 -10.33 12.41 5.97
CA ILE A 30 -8.93 12.33 5.58
C ILE A 30 -8.09 11.89 6.78
N GLU A 31 -8.39 12.44 7.96
CA GLU A 31 -7.68 12.06 9.19
C GLU A 31 -7.95 10.60 9.59
N VAL A 32 -9.19 10.13 9.50
CA VAL A 32 -9.51 8.72 9.74
C VAL A 32 -8.80 7.80 8.76
N LEU A 33 -8.75 8.16 7.47
CA LEU A 33 -8.02 7.40 6.45
C LEU A 33 -6.52 7.37 6.77
N ARG A 34 -5.93 8.52 7.12
CA ARG A 34 -4.52 8.63 7.49
C ARG A 34 -4.19 7.72 8.67
N ILE A 35 -4.93 7.82 9.78
CA ILE A 35 -4.73 6.99 10.97
C ILE A 35 -4.91 5.51 10.64
N SER A 36 -5.96 5.16 9.89
CA SER A 36 -6.23 3.77 9.51
C SER A 36 -5.11 3.17 8.66
N SER A 37 -4.61 3.92 7.67
CA SER A 37 -3.47 3.52 6.83
C SER A 37 -2.17 3.39 7.62
N MET A 38 -1.90 4.30 8.55
CA MET A 38 -0.70 4.26 9.38
C MET A 38 -0.71 3.15 10.41
N CYS A 39 -1.89 2.81 10.95
CA CYS A 39 -2.04 1.70 11.86
C CYS A 39 -1.95 0.38 11.08
N ASN A 40 -2.74 0.23 10.02
CA ASN A 40 -2.84 -1.02 9.26
C ASN A 40 -1.91 -1.03 8.03
N VAL A 41 -0.64 -0.70 8.19
CA VAL A 41 0.34 -0.79 7.10
C VAL A 41 0.41 -2.21 6.56
N ASP A 42 0.35 -2.37 5.24
CA ASP A 42 0.54 -3.68 4.62
C ASP A 42 2.02 -4.04 4.53
N LEU A 43 2.44 -4.95 5.41
CA LEU A 43 3.77 -5.58 5.38
C LEU A 43 3.74 -6.93 4.64
N GLY A 44 2.66 -7.19 3.89
CA GLY A 44 2.52 -8.29 2.96
C GLY A 44 3.57 -8.24 1.88
N PHE A 45 4.56 -9.13 1.96
CA PHE A 45 5.30 -9.49 0.76
C PHE A 45 4.41 -10.40 -0.09
N TYR A 46 4.08 -9.93 -1.29
CA TYR A 46 3.55 -10.80 -2.32
C TYR A 46 4.72 -11.60 -2.88
N THR A 47 4.75 -12.88 -2.54
CA THR A 47 5.64 -13.83 -3.21
C THR A 47 4.92 -14.41 -4.41
N PHE A 48 5.70 -14.72 -5.43
CA PHE A 48 5.22 -15.34 -6.66
C PHE A 48 5.69 -16.79 -6.67
N PHE A 49 4.77 -17.72 -6.91
CA PHE A 49 5.11 -19.12 -7.08
C PHE A 49 4.60 -19.62 -8.43
N TRP A 50 5.38 -20.49 -9.06
CA TRP A 50 4.97 -21.22 -10.25
C TRP A 50 4.17 -22.44 -9.80
N GLY A 51 2.94 -22.59 -10.30
CA GLY A 51 2.13 -23.78 -10.07
C GLY A 51 2.67 -25.00 -10.87
N PRO A 52 1.87 -26.07 -11.03
CA PRO A 52 2.22 -27.22 -11.88
C PRO A 52 2.74 -26.81 -13.26
N LYS A 53 3.49 -27.69 -13.94
CA LYS A 53 4.29 -27.44 -15.16
C LYS A 53 3.56 -26.67 -16.27
N GLU A 54 2.23 -26.70 -16.29
CA GLU A 54 1.35 -26.06 -17.26
C GLU A 54 1.02 -24.59 -16.92
N SER A 55 1.52 -24.06 -15.80
CA SER A 55 1.22 -22.71 -15.34
C SER A 55 1.91 -21.65 -16.20
N VAL A 56 1.13 -20.99 -17.07
CA VAL A 56 1.62 -19.95 -18.00
C VAL A 56 2.07 -18.67 -17.27
N LYS A 57 1.58 -18.42 -16.05
CA LYS A 57 1.90 -17.23 -15.25
C LYS A 57 2.04 -17.62 -13.76
N PRO A 58 2.90 -16.92 -13.00
CA PRO A 58 3.05 -17.17 -11.58
C PRO A 58 1.82 -16.68 -10.81
N GLN A 59 1.50 -17.37 -9.71
CA GLN A 59 0.43 -16.98 -8.79
C GLN A 59 1.01 -16.19 -7.62
N SER A 60 0.28 -15.17 -7.14
CA SER A 60 0.68 -14.37 -5.99
C SER A 60 0.15 -14.98 -4.69
N ARG A 61 0.99 -15.05 -3.66
CA ARG A 61 0.59 -15.43 -2.29
C ARG A 61 1.11 -14.39 -1.29
N SER A 62 0.27 -14.03 -0.32
CA SER A 62 0.66 -13.23 0.84
C SER A 62 0.13 -13.91 2.10
N THR A 63 0.99 -14.05 3.12
CA THR A 63 0.64 -14.64 4.42
C THR A 63 0.77 -13.64 5.57
N SER A 64 0.98 -12.35 5.26
CA SER A 64 1.23 -11.37 6.32
C SER A 64 -0.05 -11.02 7.08
N PRO A 65 -0.03 -11.12 8.42
CA PRO A 65 -1.16 -10.69 9.23
C PRO A 65 -1.31 -9.17 9.18
N ARG A 66 -2.56 -8.68 9.11
CA ARG A 66 -2.86 -7.24 9.21
C ARG A 66 -3.07 -6.90 10.68
N LYS A 67 -2.12 -6.18 11.28
CA LYS A 67 -2.16 -5.70 12.66
C LYS A 67 -1.69 -4.25 12.73
N CYS A 68 -2.14 -3.53 13.74
CA CYS A 68 -1.64 -2.17 13.99
C CYS A 68 -0.14 -2.21 14.29
N VAL A 69 0.64 -1.32 13.67
CA VAL A 69 2.09 -1.21 13.89
C VAL A 69 2.47 0.16 14.46
N ASP A 70 3.66 0.24 15.06
CA ASP A 70 4.30 1.52 15.39
C ASP A 70 4.73 2.21 14.08
N TRP A 71 4.02 3.28 13.73
CA TRP A 71 4.23 4.00 12.47
C TRP A 71 5.64 4.59 12.35
N GLU A 72 6.16 5.21 13.42
CA GLU A 72 7.45 5.92 13.36
C GLU A 72 8.58 4.93 13.09
N ARG A 73 8.57 3.79 13.79
CA ARG A 73 9.54 2.72 13.55
C ARG A 73 9.41 2.14 12.15
N PHE A 74 8.19 1.94 11.67
CA PHE A 74 7.95 1.45 10.32
C PHE A 74 8.45 2.42 9.25
N GLU A 75 8.14 3.71 9.36
CA GLU A 75 8.52 4.74 8.40
C GLU A 75 10.04 4.83 8.28
N VAL A 76 10.75 4.90 9.42
CA VAL A 76 12.22 4.92 9.45
C VAL A 76 12.80 3.67 8.78
N TRP A 77 12.28 2.49 9.14
CA TRP A 77 12.72 1.21 8.55
C TRP A 77 12.50 1.15 7.04
N SER A 78 11.32 1.60 6.57
CA SER A 78 10.88 1.58 5.18
C SER A 78 11.69 2.56 4.32
N MET A 79 11.85 3.79 4.80
CA MET A 79 12.58 4.84 4.10
C MET A 79 14.07 4.51 3.95
N ALA A 80 14.66 3.81 4.92
CA ALA A 80 16.03 3.31 4.85
C ALA A 80 16.23 2.15 3.85
N ARG A 81 15.14 1.44 3.46
CA ARG A 81 15.18 0.24 2.61
C ARG A 81 14.48 0.41 1.26
N LYS A 82 14.00 1.61 0.93
CA LYS A 82 13.34 1.89 -0.33
C LYS A 82 14.27 1.59 -1.52
N VAL A 83 13.74 0.92 -2.54
CA VAL A 83 14.43 0.70 -3.80
C VAL A 83 14.19 1.88 -4.74
N ALA A 84 15.08 2.07 -5.73
CA ALA A 84 14.84 3.04 -6.79
C ALA A 84 13.57 2.67 -7.57
N LEU A 85 12.91 3.67 -8.17
CA LEU A 85 11.68 3.45 -8.96
C LEU A 85 11.89 2.56 -10.19
N HIS A 86 13.12 2.51 -10.70
CA HIS A 86 13.50 1.71 -11.87
C HIS A 86 14.75 0.89 -11.54
N PRO A 87 14.64 -0.15 -10.69
CA PRO A 87 15.78 -0.98 -10.36
C PRO A 87 16.11 -1.90 -11.54
N MET A 88 17.40 -2.12 -11.82
CA MET A 88 17.82 -3.17 -12.74
C MET A 88 17.59 -4.53 -12.08
N LEU A 89 16.72 -5.36 -12.66
CA LEU A 89 16.45 -6.72 -12.17
C LEU A 89 17.46 -7.69 -12.78
N LEU A 90 18.27 -8.31 -11.94
CA LEU A 90 19.18 -9.38 -12.36
C LEU A 90 18.40 -10.69 -12.46
N ARG A 91 18.55 -11.40 -13.58
CA ARG A 91 18.04 -12.76 -13.71
C ARG A 91 18.96 -13.69 -12.91
N PRO A 92 18.43 -14.52 -11.99
CA PRO A 92 19.22 -15.60 -11.40
C PRO A 92 19.74 -16.49 -12.53
N THR A 93 21.06 -16.60 -12.69
CA THR A 93 21.67 -17.62 -13.55
C THR A 93 21.54 -18.98 -12.85
N ASP A 94 21.45 -20.07 -13.62
CA ASP A 94 21.28 -21.45 -13.13
C ASP A 94 22.46 -21.97 -12.25
N GLU A 95 23.38 -21.09 -11.85
CA GLU A 95 24.56 -21.39 -11.03
C GLU A 95 24.44 -20.98 -9.55
N VAL A 96 23.34 -20.34 -9.12
CA VAL A 96 23.06 -20.16 -7.68
C VAL A 96 22.48 -21.45 -7.13
N GLY A 97 23.33 -22.46 -7.04
CA GLY A 97 23.08 -23.66 -6.28
C GLY A 97 22.82 -23.31 -4.81
N ASP A 98 21.73 -23.87 -4.29
CA ASP A 98 21.52 -24.23 -2.89
C ASP A 98 21.99 -23.21 -1.82
N LEU A 99 21.23 -22.13 -1.65
CA LEU A 99 21.25 -21.32 -0.41
C LEU A 99 20.03 -21.60 0.47
N SER A 100 19.51 -22.84 0.43
CA SER A 100 18.41 -23.27 1.31
C SER A 100 18.81 -23.36 2.80
N HIS A 101 20.10 -23.18 3.12
CA HIS A 101 20.61 -23.12 4.48
C HIS A 101 21.31 -21.77 4.73
N ASN A 102 20.60 -20.80 5.31
CA ASN A 102 21.11 -19.75 6.22
C ASN A 102 20.25 -18.47 6.17
N LEU A 103 18.95 -18.62 6.45
CA LEU A 103 18.14 -17.52 6.94
C LEU A 103 17.52 -17.97 8.27
N VAL A 104 18.29 -17.79 9.34
CA VAL A 104 17.78 -17.57 10.70
C VAL A 104 17.60 -16.07 10.88
#